data_AF-A0A0H2R1P7-F1
#
_entry.id   AF-A0A0H2R1P7-F1
#
_cell.length_a   1.000
_cell.length_b   1.000
_cell.length_c   1.000
_cell.angle_alpha   90.00
_cell.angle_beta   90.00
_cell.angle_gamma   90.00
#
_symmetry.space_group_name_H-M   'P 1'
#
loop_
_entity.id
_entity.type
_entity.pdbx_description
1 polymer ?
#
loop_
_entity_poly.entity_id
_entity_poly.type
_entity_poly.pdbx_seq_one_letter_code
_entity_poly.pdbx_strand_id
1 'polypeptide(L)'
;MSEVSTSVDIAQVDHFKKDMPAFVEMLADIIRNQGADVEHDARGCLVMNSVDVAIFSLWDIKPSFYASHPRTRMRMLQALPALHARVESAMRWLENCCITGDEISDVREHFVKNIGRAIAIMASIGEEGMIFIKEKNVQNFAIDLWVLFRGASVIDEESLAYAVIKSRDVFLVKKIDGTFENAPLEFTKIFMGRCKDRFNFSASEVMKMSRDKLDRALRSDVSRDREDRDFHLSLQLSILYMLVVHSASTFHEFINGDCLFIVAHLCLRTQTTTSITSALENRLLQNLIYASLHYGRLEDRGRKELVALIGLIIPEALIIRDIFRRCGDMEMDINCRKRLRSDVVLGRQWEHLLQLYKERDELFNTHLPTRHDTRKCFNVECNAQEHRTRQFEDWKRHKDDCMNMRNGSTSTADNDLNAREIKGLVQLAMHQARPLVNQILDQRDAYTDVVVHVRYQDSFAPGKKGSNAKIEVTGNNDLEARAISNLKSMPCIVKITYLWNSNERTVHCKTFI
;
A
#
# COMPACT_ATOMS: atom_id res chain seq x y z
N MET A 1 31.34 11.31 -14.48
CA MET A 1 29.96 11.35 -15.01
C MET A 1 29.27 12.50 -14.33
N SER A 2 29.10 13.60 -15.05
CA SER A 2 28.48 14.84 -14.59
C SER A 2 26.96 14.69 -14.58
N GLU A 3 26.32 14.99 -13.45
CA GLU A 3 24.88 15.13 -13.34
C GLU A 3 24.39 16.26 -14.25
N VAL A 4 23.73 15.89 -15.36
CA VAL A 4 23.02 16.84 -16.21
C VAL A 4 21.68 17.10 -15.55
N SER A 5 21.63 18.14 -14.72
CA SER A 5 20.38 18.75 -14.26
C SER A 5 19.70 19.39 -15.48
N THR A 6 18.72 18.70 -16.06
CA THR A 6 17.84 19.29 -17.08
C THR A 6 16.84 20.21 -16.39
N SER A 7 17.23 21.47 -16.19
CA SER A 7 16.28 22.54 -15.90
C SER A 7 15.39 22.75 -17.12
N VAL A 8 14.20 22.12 -17.12
CA VAL A 8 13.19 22.37 -18.13
C VAL A 8 12.80 23.84 -18.04
N ASP A 9 13.08 24.58 -19.11
CA ASP A 9 12.91 26.03 -19.17
C ASP A 9 11.42 26.38 -19.04
N ILE A 10 11.07 27.18 -18.02
CA ILE A 10 9.68 27.51 -17.69
C ILE A 10 8.96 28.15 -18.89
N ALA A 11 9.70 28.84 -19.75
CA ALA A 11 9.20 29.41 -21.00
C ALA A 11 8.73 28.35 -22.02
N GLN A 12 9.40 27.20 -22.09
CA GLN A 12 8.99 26.08 -22.96
C GLN A 12 7.71 25.41 -22.45
N VAL A 13 7.56 25.31 -21.12
CA VAL A 13 6.35 24.76 -20.50
C VAL A 13 5.13 25.64 -20.79
N ASP A 14 5.29 26.97 -20.76
CA ASP A 14 4.18 27.89 -21.03
C ASP A 14 3.82 28.01 -22.52
N HIS A 15 4.77 27.80 -23.43
CA HIS A 15 4.44 27.71 -24.85
C HIS A 15 3.68 26.42 -25.17
N PHE A 16 4.10 25.29 -24.60
CA PHE A 16 3.43 24.00 -24.78
C PHE A 16 1.97 24.02 -24.31
N LYS A 17 1.67 24.73 -23.21
CA LYS A 17 0.30 24.90 -22.72
C LYS A 17 -0.63 25.62 -23.71
N LYS A 18 -0.11 26.56 -24.51
CA LYS A 18 -0.93 27.33 -25.48
C LYS A 18 -1.34 26.48 -26.68
N ASP A 19 -0.47 25.57 -27.11
CA ASP A 19 -0.70 24.73 -28.29
C ASP A 19 -1.38 23.40 -27.97
N MET A 20 -1.47 23.05 -26.68
CA MET A 20 -2.09 21.82 -26.19
C MET A 20 -3.52 21.60 -26.71
N PRO A 21 -4.43 22.60 -26.76
CA PRO A 21 -5.76 22.40 -27.33
C PRO A 21 -5.73 22.00 -28.81
N ALA A 22 -4.90 22.66 -29.62
CA ALA A 22 -4.76 22.35 -31.04
C ALA A 22 -4.17 20.94 -31.26
N PHE A 23 -3.21 20.56 -30.43
CA PHE A 23 -2.63 19.21 -30.45
C PHE A 23 -3.69 18.14 -30.11
N VAL A 24 -4.48 18.34 -29.05
CA VAL A 24 -5.57 17.43 -28.69
C VAL A 24 -6.63 17.36 -29.80
N GLU A 25 -6.97 18.50 -30.42
CA GLU A 25 -7.90 18.55 -31.56
C GLU A 25 -7.39 17.77 -32.78
N MET A 26 -6.09 17.84 -33.08
CA MET A 26 -5.46 17.05 -34.15
C MET A 26 -5.54 15.55 -33.86
N LEU A 27 -5.23 15.12 -32.63
CA LEU A 27 -5.32 13.71 -32.24
C LEU A 27 -6.79 13.21 -32.25
N ALA A 28 -7.74 14.06 -31.86
CA ALA A 28 -9.17 13.77 -31.97
C ALA A 28 -9.58 13.53 -33.44
N ASP A 29 -9.09 14.36 -34.36
CA ASP A 29 -9.35 14.22 -35.79
C ASP A 29 -8.75 12.92 -36.36
N ILE A 30 -7.55 12.51 -35.91
CA ILE A 30 -6.96 11.21 -36.26
C ILE A 30 -7.88 10.06 -35.83
N ILE A 31 -8.32 10.06 -34.57
CA ILE A 31 -9.24 9.03 -34.04
C ILE A 31 -10.55 9.03 -34.82
N ARG A 32 -11.15 10.20 -35.08
CA ARG A 32 -12.42 10.30 -35.80
C ARG A 32 -12.32 9.75 -37.22
N ASN A 33 -11.24 10.07 -37.92
CA ASN A 33 -11.10 9.76 -39.35
C ASN A 33 -10.63 8.32 -39.59
N GLN A 34 -9.84 7.74 -38.66
CA GLN A 34 -9.17 6.44 -38.86
C GLN A 34 -9.56 5.38 -37.82
N GLY A 35 -10.32 5.72 -36.77
CA GLY A 35 -10.62 4.79 -35.67
C GLY A 35 -11.48 3.59 -36.08
N ALA A 36 -12.23 3.72 -37.17
CA ALA A 36 -13.00 2.61 -37.74
C ALA A 36 -12.19 1.77 -38.75
N ASP A 37 -11.00 2.23 -39.14
CA ASP A 37 -10.16 1.53 -40.12
C ASP A 37 -9.35 0.44 -39.41
N VAL A 38 -9.66 -0.80 -39.72
CA VAL A 38 -9.06 -1.99 -39.11
C VAL A 38 -8.17 -2.68 -40.13
N GLU A 39 -6.86 -2.49 -39.98
CA GLU A 39 -5.86 -3.15 -40.81
C GLU A 39 -5.28 -4.37 -40.07
N HIS A 40 -5.06 -5.45 -40.82
CA HIS A 40 -4.38 -6.64 -40.33
C HIS A 40 -3.10 -6.87 -41.14
N ASP A 41 -2.04 -7.30 -40.47
CA ASP A 41 -0.80 -7.66 -41.14
C ASP A 41 -0.90 -9.03 -41.85
N ALA A 42 0.18 -9.45 -42.50
CA ALA A 42 0.24 -10.74 -43.20
C ALA A 42 0.03 -11.96 -42.29
N ARG A 43 0.13 -11.80 -40.97
CA ARG A 43 -0.07 -12.83 -39.95
C ARG A 43 -1.47 -12.77 -39.31
N GLY A 44 -2.31 -11.83 -39.74
CA GLY A 44 -3.63 -11.59 -39.15
C GLY A 44 -3.57 -10.86 -37.80
N CYS A 45 -2.44 -10.25 -37.46
CA CYS A 45 -2.32 -9.39 -36.28
C CYS A 45 -2.88 -7.99 -36.59
N LEU A 46 -3.57 -7.40 -35.62
CA LEU A 46 -4.08 -6.04 -35.74
C LEU A 46 -2.90 -5.06 -35.84
N VAL A 47 -2.87 -4.24 -36.89
CA VAL A 47 -1.78 -3.28 -37.12
C VAL A 47 -1.91 -2.12 -36.13
N MET A 48 -0.80 -1.80 -35.47
CA MET A 48 -0.64 -0.60 -34.66
C MET A 48 -0.49 0.62 -35.58
N ASN A 49 -1.33 1.64 -35.40
CA ASN A 49 -1.34 2.80 -36.28
C ASN A 49 -1.38 4.13 -35.50
N SER A 50 -1.58 5.23 -36.22
CA SER A 50 -1.70 6.59 -35.66
C SER A 50 -2.79 6.74 -34.61
N VAL A 51 -3.86 5.92 -34.65
CA VAL A 51 -4.93 5.94 -33.66
C VAL A 51 -4.42 5.43 -32.31
N ASP A 52 -3.58 4.40 -32.30
CA ASP A 52 -3.00 3.87 -31.06
C ASP A 52 -2.05 4.87 -30.40
N VAL A 53 -1.28 5.60 -31.21
CA VAL A 53 -0.44 6.71 -30.73
C VAL A 53 -1.31 7.83 -30.16
N ALA A 54 -2.41 8.19 -30.83
CA ALA A 54 -3.35 9.19 -30.34
C ALA A 54 -3.98 8.78 -29.00
N ILE A 55 -4.38 7.51 -28.84
CA ILE A 55 -4.88 6.97 -27.56
C ILE A 55 -3.80 7.08 -26.47
N PHE A 56 -2.56 6.71 -26.79
CA PHE A 56 -1.43 6.82 -25.86
C PHE A 56 -1.10 8.27 -25.47
N SER A 57 -1.31 9.25 -26.34
CA SER A 57 -1.05 10.66 -26.02
C SER A 57 -2.19 11.33 -25.25
N LEU A 58 -3.43 10.88 -25.44
CA LEU A 58 -4.61 11.53 -24.88
C LEU A 58 -5.04 11.04 -23.49
N TRP A 59 -4.63 9.84 -23.06
CA TRP A 59 -5.22 9.21 -21.86
C TRP A 59 -4.94 9.92 -20.54
N ASP A 60 -3.89 10.74 -20.46
CA ASP A 60 -3.55 11.50 -19.24
C ASP A 60 -4.15 12.92 -19.23
N ILE A 61 -4.95 13.28 -20.26
CA ILE A 61 -5.65 14.56 -20.30
C ILE A 61 -6.79 14.56 -19.27
N LYS A 62 -6.68 15.46 -18.29
CA LYS A 62 -7.61 15.53 -17.15
C LYS A 62 -8.96 16.15 -17.52
N PRO A 63 -10.07 15.80 -16.82
CA PRO A 63 -11.37 16.43 -17.05
C PRO A 63 -11.39 17.96 -16.97
N SER A 64 -10.58 18.54 -16.09
CA SER A 64 -10.45 20.00 -15.97
C SER A 64 -9.97 20.65 -17.26
N PHE A 65 -9.13 19.97 -18.05
CA PHE A 65 -8.68 20.48 -19.34
C PHE A 65 -9.84 20.59 -20.32
N TYR A 66 -10.66 19.56 -20.46
CA TYR A 66 -11.83 19.56 -21.35
C TYR A 66 -12.89 20.58 -20.91
N ALA A 67 -13.07 20.77 -19.59
CA ALA A 67 -13.95 21.80 -19.05
C ALA A 67 -13.49 23.22 -19.44
N SER A 68 -12.17 23.47 -19.44
CA SER A 68 -11.60 24.76 -19.85
C SER A 68 -11.53 25.00 -21.36
N HIS A 69 -11.71 23.95 -22.19
CA HIS A 69 -11.59 24.03 -23.65
C HIS A 69 -12.80 23.40 -24.36
N PRO A 70 -13.97 24.07 -24.40
CA PRO A 70 -15.22 23.50 -24.91
C PRO A 70 -15.15 23.04 -26.38
N ARG A 71 -14.39 23.74 -27.22
CA ARG A 71 -14.18 23.36 -28.62
C ARG A 71 -13.44 22.02 -28.73
N THR A 72 -12.36 21.87 -27.99
CA THR A 72 -11.55 20.64 -27.93
C THR A 72 -12.38 19.48 -27.37
N ARG A 73 -13.17 19.75 -26.32
CA ARG A 73 -14.14 18.78 -25.77
C ARG A 73 -15.16 18.33 -26.83
N MET A 74 -15.74 19.25 -27.59
CA MET A 74 -16.69 18.92 -28.66
C MET A 74 -16.06 18.04 -29.74
N ARG A 75 -14.82 18.32 -30.15
CA ARG A 75 -14.11 17.46 -31.11
C ARG A 75 -13.84 16.06 -30.57
N MET A 76 -13.46 15.94 -29.31
CA MET A 76 -13.31 14.63 -28.66
C MET A 76 -14.64 13.87 -28.59
N LEU A 77 -15.76 14.55 -28.28
CA LEU A 77 -17.10 13.94 -28.31
C LEU A 77 -17.44 13.38 -29.70
N GLN A 78 -17.10 14.10 -30.76
CA GLN A 78 -17.29 13.64 -32.15
C GLN A 78 -16.40 12.44 -32.51
N ALA A 79 -15.26 12.27 -31.83
CA ALA A 79 -14.35 11.14 -32.03
C ALA A 79 -14.77 9.86 -31.28
N LEU A 80 -15.68 9.96 -30.29
CA LEU A 80 -16.08 8.83 -29.45
C LEU A 80 -16.59 7.60 -30.20
N PRO A 81 -17.46 7.72 -31.23
CA PRO A 81 -17.92 6.55 -31.99
C PRO A 81 -16.79 5.79 -32.68
N ALA A 82 -15.81 6.50 -33.24
CA ALA A 82 -14.66 5.90 -33.91
C ALA A 82 -13.68 5.28 -32.88
N LEU A 83 -13.48 5.94 -31.74
CA LEU A 83 -12.71 5.37 -30.62
C LEU A 83 -13.34 4.07 -30.12
N HIS A 84 -14.65 4.04 -29.96
CA HIS A 84 -15.40 2.85 -29.60
C HIS A 84 -15.22 1.72 -30.62
N ALA A 85 -15.35 2.02 -31.91
CA ALA A 85 -15.14 1.03 -32.98
C ALA A 85 -13.72 0.44 -32.97
N ARG A 86 -12.70 1.27 -32.67
CA ARG A 86 -11.31 0.80 -32.49
C ARG A 86 -11.19 -0.17 -31.32
N VAL A 87 -11.74 0.19 -30.16
CA VAL A 87 -11.73 -0.66 -28.96
C VAL A 87 -12.45 -1.97 -29.20
N GLU A 88 -13.62 -1.94 -29.85
CA GLU A 88 -14.39 -3.13 -30.19
C GLU A 88 -13.60 -4.06 -31.13
N SER A 89 -12.91 -3.49 -32.12
CA SER A 89 -12.08 -4.26 -33.06
C SER A 89 -10.87 -4.88 -32.37
N ALA A 90 -10.19 -4.12 -31.51
CA ALA A 90 -9.09 -4.63 -30.69
C ALA A 90 -9.55 -5.75 -29.75
N MET A 91 -10.72 -5.60 -29.12
CA MET A 91 -11.31 -6.64 -28.28
C MET A 91 -11.59 -7.92 -29.08
N ARG A 92 -12.29 -7.83 -30.22
CA ARG A 92 -12.56 -9.02 -31.07
C ARG A 92 -11.28 -9.71 -31.51
N TRP A 93 -10.23 -8.94 -31.81
CA TRP A 93 -8.93 -9.52 -32.11
C TRP A 93 -8.34 -10.24 -30.90
N LEU A 94 -8.33 -9.62 -29.70
CA LEU A 94 -7.84 -10.22 -28.45
C LEU A 94 -8.62 -11.50 -28.07
N GLU A 95 -9.94 -11.55 -28.31
CA GLU A 95 -10.76 -12.73 -28.03
C GLU A 95 -10.41 -13.92 -28.93
N ASN A 96 -10.01 -13.66 -30.18
CA ASN A 96 -9.67 -14.70 -31.15
C ASN A 96 -8.17 -15.02 -31.20
N CYS A 97 -7.34 -14.26 -30.50
CA CYS A 97 -5.90 -14.43 -30.50
C CYS A 97 -5.51 -15.62 -29.61
N CYS A 98 -5.57 -16.84 -30.16
CA CYS A 98 -5.15 -18.08 -29.49
C CYS A 98 -3.63 -18.34 -29.55
N ILE A 99 -2.84 -17.43 -30.12
CA ILE A 99 -1.47 -17.74 -30.54
C ILE A 99 -0.48 -17.48 -29.40
N THR A 100 0.10 -18.56 -28.86
CA THR A 100 1.19 -18.52 -27.88
C THR A 100 2.52 -18.28 -28.60
N GLY A 101 2.94 -17.02 -28.68
CA GLY A 101 4.25 -16.62 -29.21
C GLY A 101 4.72 -15.29 -28.61
N ASP A 102 6.02 -15.15 -28.38
CA ASP A 102 6.61 -13.98 -27.71
C ASP A 102 6.36 -12.67 -28.49
N GLU A 103 6.47 -12.70 -29.82
CA GLU A 103 6.19 -11.54 -30.69
C GLU A 103 4.74 -11.05 -30.62
N ILE A 104 3.79 -11.94 -30.32
CA ILE A 104 2.37 -11.60 -30.16
C ILE A 104 2.11 -11.05 -28.75
N SER A 105 2.97 -11.38 -27.78
CA SER A 105 2.83 -10.90 -26.41
C SER A 105 2.93 -9.37 -26.33
N ASP A 106 3.88 -8.76 -27.06
CA ASP A 106 4.06 -7.30 -27.04
C ASP A 106 2.87 -6.56 -27.68
N VAL A 107 2.39 -7.08 -28.81
CA VAL A 107 1.22 -6.53 -29.53
C VAL A 107 -0.04 -6.68 -28.67
N ARG A 108 -0.22 -7.84 -28.04
CA ARG A 108 -1.34 -8.12 -27.13
C ARG A 108 -1.31 -7.16 -25.93
N GLU A 109 -0.16 -7.03 -25.28
CA GLU A 109 0.02 -6.11 -24.16
C GLU A 109 -0.33 -4.67 -24.56
N HIS A 110 0.12 -4.24 -25.74
CA HIS A 110 -0.18 -2.91 -26.27
C HIS A 110 -1.69 -2.67 -26.40
N PHE A 111 -2.42 -3.59 -27.04
CA PHE A 111 -3.86 -3.44 -27.22
C PHE A 111 -4.62 -3.50 -25.90
N VAL A 112 -4.23 -4.39 -25.00
CA VAL A 112 -4.83 -4.46 -23.66
C VAL A 112 -4.67 -3.12 -22.92
N LYS A 113 -3.48 -2.52 -22.93
CA LYS A 113 -3.24 -1.20 -22.33
C LYS A 113 -4.07 -0.11 -23.00
N ASN A 114 -4.18 -0.13 -24.33
CA ASN A 114 -4.93 0.88 -25.07
C ASN A 114 -6.44 0.83 -24.80
N ILE A 115 -7.01 -0.34 -24.50
CA ILE A 115 -8.41 -0.44 -24.09
C ILE A 115 -8.65 0.33 -22.79
N GLY A 116 -7.81 0.12 -21.77
CA GLY A 116 -7.90 0.87 -20.51
C GLY A 116 -7.72 2.38 -20.71
N ARG A 117 -6.78 2.78 -21.57
CA ARG A 117 -6.54 4.19 -21.94
C ARG A 117 -7.72 4.80 -22.67
N ALA A 118 -8.31 4.10 -23.63
CA ALA A 118 -9.47 4.57 -24.37
C ALA A 118 -10.67 4.80 -23.44
N ILE A 119 -10.92 3.88 -22.50
CA ILE A 119 -11.95 4.06 -21.47
C ILE A 119 -11.65 5.30 -20.61
N ALA A 120 -10.39 5.51 -20.22
CA ALA A 120 -9.99 6.70 -19.47
C ALA A 120 -10.22 7.99 -20.28
N ILE A 121 -9.91 8.01 -21.59
CA ILE A 121 -10.20 9.13 -22.48
C ILE A 121 -11.70 9.40 -22.50
N MET A 122 -12.52 8.38 -22.76
CA MET A 122 -13.98 8.52 -22.79
C MET A 122 -14.51 9.13 -21.49
N ALA A 123 -14.06 8.63 -20.33
CA ALA A 123 -14.45 9.14 -19.02
C ALA A 123 -13.96 10.57 -18.77
N SER A 124 -12.77 10.92 -19.27
CA SER A 124 -12.13 12.21 -19.01
C SER A 124 -12.86 13.40 -19.66
N ILE A 125 -13.62 13.17 -20.74
CA ILE A 125 -14.33 14.23 -21.48
C ILE A 125 -15.43 14.88 -20.62
N GLY A 126 -15.92 14.17 -19.60
CA GLY A 126 -16.95 14.63 -18.66
C GLY A 126 -18.20 13.77 -18.71
N GLU A 127 -19.34 14.36 -18.35
CA GLU A 127 -20.63 13.68 -18.20
C GLU A 127 -21.10 12.95 -19.46
N GLU A 128 -20.99 13.57 -20.62
CA GLU A 128 -21.41 13.01 -21.91
C GLU A 128 -20.53 11.82 -22.29
N GLY A 129 -19.25 11.84 -21.93
CA GLY A 129 -18.35 10.69 -22.10
C GLY A 129 -18.74 9.52 -21.20
N MET A 130 -19.11 9.80 -19.95
CA MET A 130 -19.64 8.78 -19.02
C MET A 130 -20.99 8.21 -19.48
N ILE A 131 -21.88 9.05 -20.01
CA ILE A 131 -23.16 8.63 -20.61
C ILE A 131 -22.87 7.71 -21.81
N PHE A 132 -21.97 8.11 -22.71
CA PHE A 132 -21.60 7.31 -23.87
C PHE A 132 -21.07 5.92 -23.48
N ILE A 133 -20.22 5.83 -22.45
CA ILE A 133 -19.73 4.54 -21.91
C ILE A 133 -20.90 3.64 -21.50
N LYS A 134 -21.87 4.19 -20.76
CA LYS A 134 -23.04 3.45 -20.27
C LYS A 134 -23.95 3.01 -21.43
N GLU A 135 -24.27 3.91 -22.36
CA GLU A 135 -25.13 3.63 -23.50
C GLU A 135 -24.55 2.57 -24.45
N LYS A 136 -23.23 2.60 -24.65
CA LYS A 136 -22.52 1.62 -25.50
C LYS A 136 -22.05 0.38 -24.76
N ASN A 137 -22.30 0.29 -23.46
CA ASN A 137 -21.87 -0.81 -22.60
C ASN A 137 -20.35 -1.10 -22.67
N VAL A 138 -19.52 -0.05 -22.76
CA VAL A 138 -18.06 -0.20 -22.93
C VAL A 138 -17.43 -0.96 -21.76
N GLN A 139 -18.03 -0.89 -20.57
CA GLN A 139 -17.60 -1.67 -19.41
C GLN A 139 -17.58 -3.19 -19.67
N ASN A 140 -18.46 -3.69 -20.54
CA ASN A 140 -18.50 -5.12 -20.84
C ASN A 140 -17.20 -5.57 -21.51
N PHE A 141 -16.56 -4.72 -22.32
CA PHE A 141 -15.28 -5.05 -22.94
C PHE A 141 -14.18 -5.31 -21.91
N ALA A 142 -14.09 -4.44 -20.89
CA ALA A 142 -13.13 -4.59 -19.80
C ALA A 142 -13.41 -5.86 -18.97
N ILE A 143 -14.69 -6.12 -18.65
CA ILE A 143 -15.10 -7.31 -17.88
C ILE A 143 -14.77 -8.59 -18.65
N ASP A 144 -15.17 -8.64 -19.93
CA ASP A 144 -15.04 -9.83 -20.76
C ASP A 144 -13.56 -10.20 -20.96
N LEU A 145 -12.72 -9.22 -21.28
CA LEU A 145 -11.29 -9.45 -21.43
C LEU A 145 -10.62 -9.84 -20.11
N TRP A 146 -10.96 -9.18 -18.99
CA TRP A 146 -10.43 -9.54 -17.67
C TRP A 146 -10.72 -11.00 -17.31
N VAL A 147 -11.92 -11.48 -17.65
CA VAL A 147 -12.33 -12.88 -17.48
C VAL A 147 -11.56 -13.81 -18.42
N LEU A 148 -11.51 -13.50 -19.71
CA LEU A 148 -10.87 -14.33 -20.74
C LEU A 148 -9.37 -14.50 -20.51
N PHE A 149 -8.70 -13.46 -20.02
CA PHE A 149 -7.25 -13.47 -19.77
C PHE A 149 -6.91 -14.04 -18.39
N ARG A 150 -7.72 -14.97 -17.87
CA ARG A 150 -7.39 -15.70 -16.64
C ARG A 150 -6.14 -16.55 -16.85
N GLY A 151 -5.10 -16.28 -16.08
CA GLY A 151 -3.84 -17.03 -16.16
C GLY A 151 -2.92 -16.56 -17.30
N ALA A 152 -3.25 -15.44 -17.95
CA ALA A 152 -2.33 -14.74 -18.84
C ALA A 152 -1.15 -14.14 -18.07
N SER A 153 -0.30 -13.37 -18.77
CA SER A 153 0.79 -12.66 -18.12
C SER A 153 0.26 -11.70 -17.05
N VAL A 154 1.03 -11.50 -15.97
CA VAL A 154 0.65 -10.56 -14.89
C VAL A 154 0.43 -9.15 -15.43
N ILE A 155 1.16 -8.77 -16.49
CA ILE A 155 1.09 -7.47 -17.16
C ILE A 155 -0.25 -7.29 -17.89
N ASP A 156 -0.70 -8.33 -18.59
CA ASP A 156 -2.02 -8.32 -19.24
C ASP A 156 -3.13 -8.23 -18.17
N GLU A 157 -3.03 -9.04 -17.11
CA GLU A 157 -4.02 -9.07 -16.04
C GLU A 157 -4.09 -7.73 -15.28
N GLU A 158 -2.97 -7.06 -15.06
CA GLU A 158 -2.88 -5.71 -14.51
C GLU A 158 -3.58 -4.69 -15.40
N SER A 159 -3.22 -4.66 -16.69
CA SER A 159 -3.75 -3.67 -17.63
C SER A 159 -5.27 -3.82 -17.81
N LEU A 160 -5.78 -5.05 -17.75
CA LEU A 160 -7.22 -5.34 -17.73
C LEU A 160 -7.86 -4.97 -16.39
N ALA A 161 -7.17 -5.18 -15.27
CA ALA A 161 -7.69 -4.74 -13.98
C ALA A 161 -7.81 -3.22 -13.92
N TYR A 162 -6.84 -2.48 -14.49
CA TYR A 162 -6.93 -1.03 -14.65
C TYR A 162 -8.17 -0.64 -15.48
N ALA A 163 -8.40 -1.30 -16.61
CA ALA A 163 -9.59 -1.05 -17.45
C ALA A 163 -10.89 -1.28 -16.68
N VAL A 164 -11.02 -2.39 -15.93
CA VAL A 164 -12.19 -2.69 -15.10
C VAL A 164 -12.40 -1.62 -14.03
N ILE A 165 -11.35 -1.21 -13.33
CA ILE A 165 -11.43 -0.18 -12.28
C ILE A 165 -11.80 1.18 -12.87
N LYS A 166 -11.27 1.56 -14.03
CA LYS A 166 -11.67 2.78 -14.74
C LYS A 166 -13.13 2.73 -15.19
N SER A 167 -13.59 1.59 -15.69
CA SER A 167 -15.00 1.40 -16.00
C SER A 167 -15.87 1.52 -14.76
N ARG A 168 -15.47 0.96 -13.61
CA ARG A 168 -16.18 1.11 -12.33
C ARG A 168 -16.30 2.57 -11.92
N ASP A 169 -15.22 3.34 -12.05
CA ASP A 169 -15.18 4.74 -11.63
C ASP A 169 -16.17 5.63 -12.40
N VAL A 170 -16.52 5.27 -13.64
CA VAL A 170 -17.57 5.94 -14.45
C VAL A 170 -18.96 5.82 -13.82
N PHE A 171 -19.19 4.76 -13.03
CA PHE A 171 -20.45 4.57 -12.34
C PHE A 171 -20.51 5.36 -11.04
N LEU A 172 -19.37 5.79 -10.47
CA LEU A 172 -19.31 6.58 -9.23
C LEU A 172 -19.93 7.97 -9.44
N VAL A 173 -21.19 8.13 -9.04
CA VAL A 173 -21.83 9.45 -8.99
C VAL A 173 -21.40 10.15 -7.70
N LYS A 174 -20.63 11.23 -7.82
CA LYS A 174 -20.41 12.18 -6.71
C LYS A 174 -21.65 13.07 -6.58
N LYS A 175 -22.31 13.04 -5.43
CA LYS A 175 -23.31 14.05 -5.08
C LYS A 175 -22.63 15.40 -4.86
N ILE A 176 -23.44 16.46 -4.97
CA ILE A 176 -23.06 17.86 -4.72
C ILE A 176 -22.52 18.05 -3.28
N ASP A 177 -22.97 17.23 -2.33
CA ASP A 177 -22.50 17.21 -0.94
C ASP A 177 -21.20 16.41 -0.72
N GLY A 178 -20.60 15.86 -1.79
CA GLY A 178 -19.39 15.05 -1.73
C GLY A 178 -19.60 13.58 -1.33
N THR A 179 -20.84 13.14 -1.11
CA THR A 179 -21.15 11.73 -0.83
C THR A 179 -21.24 10.90 -2.12
N PHE A 180 -20.85 9.63 -2.06
CA PHE A 180 -20.98 8.68 -3.18
C PHE A 180 -22.30 7.90 -3.01
N GLU A 181 -23.18 7.94 -4.00
CA GLU A 181 -24.46 7.22 -3.95
C GLU A 181 -24.35 5.88 -4.66
N ASN A 182 -24.59 4.75 -3.97
CA ASN A 182 -24.89 3.35 -4.40
C ASN A 182 -24.26 2.76 -5.70
N ALA A 183 -23.39 3.49 -6.36
CA ALA A 183 -22.82 3.24 -7.68
C ALA A 183 -21.88 2.03 -7.74
N PRO A 184 -21.05 1.75 -6.71
CA PRO A 184 -20.26 0.52 -6.67
C PRO A 184 -21.11 -0.75 -6.73
N LEU A 185 -22.33 -0.71 -6.16
CA LEU A 185 -23.24 -1.86 -6.16
C LEU A 185 -23.81 -2.13 -7.56
N GLU A 186 -24.18 -1.08 -8.30
CA GLU A 186 -24.70 -1.24 -9.67
C GLU A 186 -23.64 -1.80 -10.61
N PHE A 187 -22.42 -1.26 -10.57
CA PHE A 187 -21.33 -1.81 -11.37
C PHE A 187 -21.02 -3.26 -11.00
N THR A 188 -21.01 -3.60 -9.71
CA THR A 188 -20.80 -4.99 -9.29
C THR A 188 -21.91 -5.92 -9.79
N LYS A 189 -23.17 -5.47 -9.79
CA LYS A 189 -24.29 -6.24 -10.38
C LYS A 189 -24.09 -6.45 -11.88
N ILE A 190 -23.67 -5.41 -12.61
CA ILE A 190 -23.35 -5.51 -14.05
C ILE A 190 -22.20 -6.49 -14.25
N PHE A 191 -21.13 -6.38 -13.47
CA PHE A 191 -19.97 -7.26 -13.52
C PHE A 191 -20.38 -8.74 -13.34
N MET A 192 -21.06 -9.03 -12.24
CA MET A 192 -21.48 -10.39 -11.90
C MET A 192 -22.52 -10.93 -12.88
N GLY A 193 -23.47 -10.09 -13.31
CA GLY A 193 -24.45 -10.42 -14.34
C GLY A 193 -23.77 -10.77 -15.65
N ARG A 194 -22.80 -9.97 -16.09
CA ARG A 194 -22.03 -10.23 -17.32
C ARG A 194 -21.23 -11.53 -17.22
N CYS A 195 -20.57 -11.79 -16.09
CA CYS A 195 -19.85 -13.06 -15.87
C CYS A 195 -20.79 -14.27 -15.97
N LYS A 196 -21.98 -14.17 -15.39
CA LYS A 196 -23.00 -15.23 -15.45
C LYS A 196 -23.55 -15.39 -16.86
N ASP A 197 -23.98 -14.31 -17.49
CA ASP A 197 -24.70 -14.36 -18.77
C ASP A 197 -23.79 -14.75 -19.94
N ARG A 198 -22.52 -14.29 -19.95
CA ARG A 198 -21.59 -14.56 -21.04
C ARG A 198 -20.76 -15.83 -20.83
N PHE A 199 -20.33 -16.10 -19.60
CA PHE A 199 -19.37 -17.17 -19.31
C PHE A 199 -19.95 -18.30 -18.45
N ASN A 200 -21.22 -18.19 -18.05
CA ASN A 200 -21.88 -19.13 -17.13
C ASN A 200 -21.12 -19.33 -15.81
N PHE A 201 -20.42 -18.29 -15.34
CA PHE A 201 -19.72 -18.34 -14.07
C PHE A 201 -20.64 -17.98 -12.90
N SER A 202 -20.63 -18.84 -11.88
CA SER A 202 -21.22 -18.58 -10.58
C SER A 202 -20.45 -17.49 -9.84
N ALA A 203 -21.08 -16.90 -8.81
CA ALA A 203 -20.42 -15.88 -8.00
C ALA A 203 -19.14 -16.40 -7.35
N SER A 204 -19.16 -17.66 -6.88
CA SER A 204 -17.98 -18.31 -6.28
C SER A 204 -16.84 -18.45 -7.27
N GLU A 205 -17.11 -18.80 -8.53
CA GLU A 205 -16.07 -18.91 -9.57
C GLU A 205 -15.45 -17.55 -9.91
N VAL A 206 -16.25 -16.49 -9.95
CA VAL A 206 -15.75 -15.11 -10.18
C VAL A 206 -14.88 -14.66 -9.01
N MET A 207 -15.29 -14.93 -7.76
CA MET A 207 -14.49 -14.66 -6.57
C MET A 207 -13.16 -15.41 -6.60
N LYS A 208 -13.20 -16.72 -6.91
CA LYS A 208 -12.01 -17.56 -7.04
C LYS A 208 -11.08 -17.03 -8.12
N MET A 209 -11.61 -16.60 -9.27
CA MET A 209 -10.81 -16.01 -10.35
C MET A 209 -10.11 -14.72 -9.92
N SER A 210 -10.84 -13.82 -9.24
CA SER A 210 -10.27 -12.58 -8.72
C SER A 210 -9.15 -12.85 -7.71
N ARG A 211 -9.36 -13.82 -6.82
CA ARG A 211 -8.35 -14.31 -5.89
C ARG A 211 -7.13 -14.89 -6.61
N ASP A 212 -7.33 -15.77 -7.61
CA ASP A 212 -6.24 -16.37 -8.37
C ASP A 212 -5.37 -15.31 -9.06
N LYS A 213 -5.99 -14.23 -9.57
CA LYS A 213 -5.30 -13.08 -10.18
C LYS A 213 -4.51 -12.27 -9.14
N LEU A 214 -5.11 -12.01 -7.98
CA LEU A 214 -4.41 -11.37 -6.86
C LEU A 214 -3.20 -12.20 -6.40
N ASP A 215 -3.35 -13.52 -6.32
CA ASP A 215 -2.27 -14.44 -5.96
C ASP A 215 -1.10 -14.40 -6.93
N ARG A 216 -1.39 -14.35 -8.24
CA ARG A 216 -0.35 -14.18 -9.27
C ARG A 216 0.33 -12.82 -9.14
N ALA A 217 -0.42 -11.75 -8.94
CA ALA A 217 0.15 -10.42 -8.71
C ALA A 217 1.07 -10.40 -7.47
N LEU A 218 0.68 -11.09 -6.38
CA LEU A 218 1.47 -11.22 -5.16
C LEU A 218 2.76 -12.03 -5.33
N ARG A 219 2.78 -13.00 -6.25
CA ARG A 219 3.93 -13.88 -6.53
C ARG A 219 4.80 -13.41 -7.69
N SER A 220 4.43 -12.32 -8.36
CA SER A 220 5.13 -11.80 -9.51
C SER A 220 6.53 -11.32 -9.13
N ASP A 221 7.55 -12.10 -9.46
CA ASP A 221 8.97 -11.74 -9.37
C ASP A 221 9.44 -10.95 -10.59
N VAL A 222 8.52 -10.50 -11.46
CA VAL A 222 8.84 -9.63 -12.59
C VAL A 222 9.64 -8.44 -12.05
N SER A 223 10.81 -8.20 -12.62
CA SER A 223 11.85 -7.24 -12.19
C SER A 223 11.43 -5.77 -12.31
N ARG A 224 10.19 -5.46 -11.95
CA ARG A 224 9.59 -4.13 -11.95
C ARG A 224 10.03 -3.37 -10.70
N ASP A 225 10.03 -2.05 -10.84
CA ASP A 225 10.17 -1.16 -9.69
C ASP A 225 9.10 -1.48 -8.65
N ARG A 226 9.41 -1.26 -7.38
CA ARG A 226 8.51 -1.51 -6.25
C ARG A 226 7.21 -0.74 -6.41
N GLU A 227 7.26 0.49 -6.92
CA GLU A 227 6.11 1.35 -7.15
C GLU A 227 5.11 0.74 -8.15
N ASP A 228 5.61 0.23 -9.28
CA ASP A 228 4.78 -0.43 -10.29
C ASP A 228 4.07 -1.63 -9.67
N ARG A 229 4.81 -2.51 -8.97
CA ARG A 229 4.23 -3.70 -8.34
C ARG A 229 3.12 -3.34 -7.34
N ASP A 230 3.32 -2.34 -6.50
CA ASP A 230 2.35 -1.92 -5.50
C ASP A 230 1.09 -1.34 -6.16
N PHE A 231 1.24 -0.63 -7.29
CA PHE A 231 0.11 -0.20 -8.11
C PHE A 231 -0.71 -1.38 -8.64
N HIS A 232 -0.08 -2.43 -9.16
CA HIS A 232 -0.80 -3.60 -9.70
C HIS A 232 -1.57 -4.34 -8.61
N LEU A 233 -0.92 -4.52 -7.45
CA LEU A 233 -1.52 -5.15 -6.30
C LEU A 233 -2.77 -4.38 -5.86
N SER A 234 -2.69 -3.04 -5.87
CA SER A 234 -3.83 -2.17 -5.54
C SER A 234 -5.01 -2.33 -6.51
N LEU A 235 -4.76 -2.56 -7.81
CA LEU A 235 -5.80 -2.77 -8.81
C LEU A 235 -6.52 -4.11 -8.62
N GLN A 236 -5.78 -5.21 -8.49
CA GLN A 236 -6.38 -6.54 -8.26
C GLN A 236 -7.13 -6.57 -6.92
N LEU A 237 -6.55 -5.97 -5.88
CA LEU A 237 -7.21 -5.82 -4.60
C LEU A 237 -8.51 -5.01 -4.72
N SER A 238 -8.52 -3.94 -5.51
CA SER A 238 -9.71 -3.11 -5.71
C SER A 238 -10.85 -3.89 -6.38
N ILE A 239 -10.54 -4.77 -7.33
CA ILE A 239 -11.54 -5.65 -7.96
C ILE A 239 -12.04 -6.66 -6.94
N LEU A 240 -11.14 -7.34 -6.22
CA LEU A 240 -11.53 -8.31 -5.21
C LEU A 240 -12.40 -7.69 -4.13
N TYR A 241 -11.99 -6.53 -3.60
CA TYR A 241 -12.74 -5.76 -2.62
C TYR A 241 -14.15 -5.39 -3.13
N MET A 242 -14.24 -4.88 -4.36
CA MET A 242 -15.52 -4.59 -5.00
C MET A 242 -16.43 -5.82 -5.02
N LEU A 243 -15.90 -6.98 -5.41
CA LEU A 243 -16.68 -8.21 -5.46
C LEU A 243 -17.08 -8.70 -4.06
N VAL A 244 -16.21 -8.61 -3.05
CA VAL A 244 -16.51 -9.01 -1.66
C VAL A 244 -17.60 -8.13 -1.05
N VAL A 245 -17.41 -6.81 -1.07
CA VAL A 245 -18.28 -5.88 -0.32
C VAL A 245 -19.68 -5.82 -0.89
N HIS A 246 -19.82 -6.07 -2.20
CA HIS A 246 -21.09 -5.85 -2.91
C HIS A 246 -21.82 -7.15 -3.27
N SER A 247 -21.32 -8.31 -2.86
CA SER A 247 -21.97 -9.60 -3.06
C SER A 247 -22.50 -10.18 -1.72
N ALA A 248 -23.66 -9.68 -1.29
CA ALA A 248 -24.29 -10.04 -0.01
C ALA A 248 -24.52 -11.56 0.17
N SER A 249 -24.70 -12.32 -0.92
CA SER A 249 -24.90 -13.77 -0.88
C SER A 249 -23.60 -14.59 -0.78
N THR A 250 -22.49 -14.08 -1.32
CA THR A 250 -21.16 -14.73 -1.27
C THR A 250 -20.35 -14.31 -0.05
N PHE A 251 -20.79 -13.25 0.65
CA PHE A 251 -20.17 -12.76 1.89
C PHE A 251 -20.04 -13.85 2.96
N HIS A 252 -21.03 -14.75 3.11
CA HIS A 252 -20.98 -15.82 4.11
C HIS A 252 -20.02 -16.98 3.77
N GLU A 253 -19.80 -17.28 2.49
CA GLU A 253 -18.86 -18.32 2.03
C GLU A 253 -17.42 -17.81 1.94
N PHE A 254 -17.24 -16.54 1.55
CA PHE A 254 -15.93 -15.92 1.36
C PHE A 254 -15.25 -15.49 2.67
N ILE A 255 -16.01 -15.25 3.74
CA ILE A 255 -15.52 -14.53 4.94
C ILE A 255 -14.49 -15.25 5.78
N ASN A 256 -14.33 -16.57 5.66
CA ASN A 256 -13.56 -17.27 6.68
C ASN A 256 -12.06 -17.38 6.33
N GLY A 257 -11.67 -17.59 5.07
CA GLY A 257 -10.26 -17.78 4.71
C GLY A 257 -9.60 -16.65 3.93
N ASP A 258 -10.31 -16.10 2.94
CA ASP A 258 -9.68 -15.26 1.91
C ASP A 258 -9.50 -13.82 2.35
N CYS A 259 -10.41 -13.26 3.15
CA CYS A 259 -10.21 -11.95 3.78
C CYS A 259 -8.96 -11.94 4.68
N LEU A 260 -8.74 -13.02 5.44
CA LEU A 260 -7.54 -13.17 6.26
C LEU A 260 -6.29 -13.29 5.40
N PHE A 261 -6.36 -14.06 4.31
CA PHE A 261 -5.28 -14.17 3.34
C PHE A 261 -4.88 -12.82 2.75
N ILE A 262 -5.86 -12.06 2.26
CA ILE A 262 -5.64 -10.74 1.67
C ILE A 262 -4.98 -9.80 2.68
N VAL A 263 -5.53 -9.71 3.91
CA VAL A 263 -4.99 -8.84 4.94
C VAL A 263 -3.59 -9.28 5.37
N ALA A 264 -3.37 -10.58 5.59
CA ALA A 264 -2.06 -11.12 5.92
C ALA A 264 -1.03 -10.79 4.85
N HIS A 265 -1.37 -10.99 3.58
CA HIS A 265 -0.47 -10.73 2.46
C HIS A 265 -0.22 -9.24 2.26
N LEU A 266 -1.23 -8.38 2.39
CA LEU A 266 -1.02 -6.93 2.36
C LEU A 266 -0.07 -6.51 3.47
N CYS A 267 -0.33 -6.93 4.72
CA CYS A 267 0.53 -6.59 5.85
C CYS A 267 1.96 -7.16 5.69
N LEU A 268 2.13 -8.37 5.16
CA LEU A 268 3.44 -9.01 4.93
C LEU A 268 4.21 -8.40 3.75
N ARG A 269 3.52 -7.91 2.72
CA ARG A 269 4.15 -7.44 1.47
C ARG A 269 4.35 -5.94 1.45
N THR A 270 3.36 -5.14 1.86
CA THR A 270 3.53 -3.68 1.92
C THR A 270 4.43 -3.32 3.10
N GLN A 271 4.29 -4.04 4.21
CA GLN A 271 5.06 -3.87 5.45
C GLN A 271 5.07 -2.42 5.95
N THR A 272 4.00 -1.69 5.64
CA THR A 272 3.84 -0.30 6.07
C THR A 272 2.98 -0.24 7.32
N THR A 273 3.32 0.68 8.20
CA THR A 273 2.51 1.02 9.39
C THR A 273 1.09 1.40 9.00
N THR A 274 0.93 2.08 7.86
CA THR A 274 -0.36 2.51 7.32
C THR A 274 -1.27 1.34 7.02
N SER A 275 -0.78 0.29 6.34
CA SER A 275 -1.61 -0.88 6.00
C SER A 275 -2.12 -1.60 7.25
N ILE A 276 -1.27 -1.80 8.26
CA ILE A 276 -1.66 -2.46 9.52
C ILE A 276 -2.62 -1.57 10.31
N THR A 277 -2.35 -0.26 10.36
CA THR A 277 -3.21 0.72 11.01
C THR A 277 -4.61 0.74 10.41
N SER A 278 -4.70 0.80 9.08
CA SER A 278 -5.98 0.74 8.37
C SER A 278 -6.70 -0.59 8.59
N ALA A 279 -5.98 -1.73 8.64
CA ALA A 279 -6.59 -3.01 8.95
C ALA A 279 -7.18 -3.05 10.37
N LEU A 280 -6.46 -2.51 11.36
CA LEU A 280 -6.94 -2.41 12.75
C LEU A 280 -8.15 -1.47 12.88
N GLU A 281 -8.14 -0.33 12.19
CA GLU A 281 -9.29 0.58 12.13
C GLU A 281 -10.53 -0.09 11.51
N ASN A 282 -10.31 -1.08 10.62
CA ASN A 282 -11.35 -1.92 10.03
C ASN A 282 -11.58 -3.24 10.81
N ARG A 283 -11.40 -3.22 12.13
CA ARG A 283 -11.75 -4.33 13.06
C ARG A 283 -10.99 -5.64 12.82
N LEU A 284 -9.74 -5.57 12.33
CA LEU A 284 -8.90 -6.76 12.14
C LEU A 284 -8.87 -7.65 13.38
N LEU A 285 -8.67 -7.09 14.57
CA LEU A 285 -8.55 -7.87 15.80
C LEU A 285 -9.83 -8.69 16.09
N GLN A 286 -11.01 -8.07 15.97
CA GLN A 286 -12.29 -8.75 16.16
C GLN A 286 -12.49 -9.87 15.14
N ASN A 287 -12.08 -9.65 13.88
CA ASN A 287 -12.14 -10.67 12.84
C ASN A 287 -11.20 -11.85 13.11
N LEU A 288 -10.00 -11.60 13.64
CA LEU A 288 -9.07 -12.66 14.04
C LEU A 288 -9.59 -13.49 15.22
N ILE A 289 -10.25 -12.84 16.18
CA ILE A 289 -10.91 -13.52 17.30
C ILE A 289 -12.02 -14.43 16.76
N TYR A 290 -12.91 -13.87 15.93
CA TYR A 290 -14.00 -14.62 15.33
C TYR A 290 -13.48 -15.82 14.52
N ALA A 291 -12.49 -15.60 13.67
CA ALA A 291 -11.88 -16.65 12.87
C ALA A 291 -11.21 -17.74 13.74
N SER A 292 -10.57 -17.36 14.84
CA SER A 292 -9.99 -18.32 15.80
C SER A 292 -11.05 -19.18 16.48
N LEU A 293 -12.18 -18.59 16.89
CA LEU A 293 -13.30 -19.32 17.48
C LEU A 293 -14.00 -20.26 16.48
N HIS A 294 -13.81 -20.02 15.19
CA HIS A 294 -14.35 -20.82 14.10
C HIS A 294 -13.24 -21.51 13.27
N TYR A 295 -12.07 -21.76 13.86
CA TYR A 295 -10.89 -22.29 13.17
C TYR A 295 -11.17 -23.54 12.32
N GLY A 296 -11.98 -24.47 12.84
CA GLY A 296 -12.37 -25.69 12.14
C GLY A 296 -13.15 -25.45 10.85
N ARG A 297 -13.82 -24.29 10.70
CA ARG A 297 -14.57 -23.89 9.50
C ARG A 297 -13.72 -23.15 8.47
N LEU A 298 -12.49 -22.77 8.83
CA LEU A 298 -11.59 -22.11 7.91
C LEU A 298 -10.99 -23.12 6.92
N GLU A 299 -10.79 -22.71 5.68
CA GLU A 299 -9.95 -23.44 4.73
C GLU A 299 -8.48 -23.46 5.21
N ASP A 300 -7.71 -24.46 4.79
CA ASP A 300 -6.29 -24.62 5.19
C ASP A 300 -5.45 -23.38 4.92
N ARG A 301 -5.76 -22.64 3.86
CA ARG A 301 -5.10 -21.36 3.58
C ARG A 301 -5.45 -20.31 4.64
N GLY A 302 -6.73 -20.06 4.89
CA GLY A 302 -7.19 -19.16 5.93
C GLY A 302 -6.61 -19.48 7.30
N ARG A 303 -6.50 -20.78 7.62
CA ARG A 303 -5.83 -21.26 8.84
C ARG A 303 -4.36 -20.85 8.91
N LYS A 304 -3.59 -21.02 7.84
CA LYS A 304 -2.18 -20.62 7.77
C LYS A 304 -2.00 -19.12 7.96
N GLU A 305 -2.84 -18.32 7.32
CA GLU A 305 -2.77 -16.86 7.35
C GLU A 305 -3.21 -16.31 8.71
N LEU A 306 -4.20 -16.93 9.33
CA LEU A 306 -4.59 -16.62 10.71
C LEU A 306 -3.44 -16.86 11.69
N VAL A 307 -2.74 -17.99 11.55
CA VAL A 307 -1.53 -18.30 12.34
C VAL A 307 -0.45 -17.26 12.10
N ALA A 308 -0.22 -16.84 10.85
CA ALA A 308 0.77 -15.81 10.51
C ALA A 308 0.40 -14.44 11.09
N LEU A 309 -0.87 -14.03 11.00
CA LEU A 309 -1.35 -12.75 11.55
C LEU A 309 -1.19 -12.67 13.06
N ILE A 310 -1.63 -13.70 13.79
CA ILE A 310 -1.60 -13.73 15.26
C ILE A 310 -0.19 -14.04 15.79
N GLY A 311 0.55 -14.92 15.12
CA GLY A 311 1.83 -15.44 15.58
C GLY A 311 3.06 -14.67 15.12
N LEU A 312 2.93 -13.78 14.12
CA LEU A 312 4.07 -13.05 13.55
C LEU A 312 3.75 -11.58 13.30
N ILE A 313 2.78 -11.29 12.43
CA ILE A 313 2.56 -9.93 11.90
C ILE A 313 2.14 -8.95 12.99
N ILE A 314 1.08 -9.27 13.76
CA ILE A 314 0.63 -8.39 14.84
C ILE A 314 1.67 -8.31 15.97
N PRO A 315 2.25 -9.42 16.48
CA PRO A 315 3.32 -9.35 17.47
C PRO A 315 4.47 -8.41 17.08
N GLU A 316 4.92 -8.45 15.84
CA GLU A 316 5.94 -7.53 15.33
C GLU A 316 5.45 -6.08 15.31
N ALA A 317 4.23 -5.87 14.82
CA ALA A 317 3.64 -4.54 14.69
C ALA A 317 3.39 -3.85 16.03
N LEU A 318 3.22 -4.59 17.13
CA LEU A 318 3.06 -4.06 18.49
C LEU A 318 4.26 -3.24 18.99
N ILE A 319 5.40 -3.31 18.30
CA ILE A 319 6.53 -2.42 18.57
C ILE A 319 6.19 -0.94 18.28
N ILE A 320 5.27 -0.70 17.35
CA ILE A 320 4.83 0.63 16.96
C ILE A 320 3.74 1.06 17.93
N ARG A 321 4.00 2.12 18.69
CA ARG A 321 3.08 2.61 19.72
C ARG A 321 1.68 2.94 19.21
N ASP A 322 1.58 3.47 17.99
CA ASP A 322 0.28 3.84 17.41
C ASP A 322 -0.53 2.60 16.95
N ILE A 323 0.15 1.48 16.65
CA ILE A 323 -0.48 0.17 16.46
C ILE A 323 -0.90 -0.42 17.81
N PHE A 324 0.00 -0.44 18.79
CA PHE A 324 -0.29 -0.88 20.17
C PHE A 324 -1.57 -0.23 20.72
N ARG A 325 -1.69 1.10 20.59
CA ARG A 325 -2.90 1.83 21.03
C ARG A 325 -4.17 1.39 20.32
N ARG A 326 -4.09 1.00 19.05
CA ARG A 326 -5.23 0.56 18.24
C ARG A 326 -5.61 -0.89 18.46
N CYS A 327 -4.67 -1.72 18.89
CA CYS A 327 -4.99 -3.02 19.46
C CYS A 327 -5.85 -2.87 20.73
N GLY A 328 -5.81 -1.68 21.37
CA GLY A 328 -6.46 -1.42 22.66
C GLY A 328 -5.98 -2.44 23.68
N ASP A 329 -6.71 -2.66 24.77
CA ASP A 329 -6.34 -3.68 25.78
C ASP A 329 -6.55 -5.13 25.29
N MET A 330 -6.60 -5.32 23.96
CA MET A 330 -7.25 -6.38 23.20
C MET A 330 -8.61 -6.71 23.83
N GLU A 331 -9.60 -5.89 23.46
CA GLU A 331 -10.98 -5.88 23.96
C GLU A 331 -11.70 -7.20 23.72
N MET A 332 -11.54 -8.10 24.67
CA MET A 332 -12.21 -9.39 24.76
C MET A 332 -12.40 -9.70 26.24
N ASP A 333 -13.58 -10.20 26.60
CA ASP A 333 -13.87 -10.56 27.97
C ASP A 333 -12.99 -11.73 28.45
N ILE A 334 -12.95 -11.93 29.77
CA ILE A 334 -12.12 -12.95 30.42
C ILE A 334 -12.44 -14.36 29.89
N ASN A 335 -13.69 -14.65 29.53
CA ASN A 335 -14.08 -15.95 29.01
C ASN A 335 -13.59 -16.14 27.58
N CYS A 336 -13.67 -15.11 26.74
CA CYS A 336 -13.09 -15.14 25.41
C CYS A 336 -11.57 -15.39 25.46
N ARG A 337 -10.84 -14.69 26.35
CA ARG A 337 -9.40 -14.93 26.56
C ARG A 337 -9.08 -16.36 26.97
N LYS A 338 -9.84 -16.91 27.92
CA LYS A 338 -9.68 -18.31 28.35
C LYS A 338 -9.92 -19.27 27.19
N ARG A 339 -10.97 -19.06 26.40
CA ARG A 339 -11.28 -19.90 25.24
C ARG A 339 -10.18 -19.88 24.19
N LEU A 340 -9.66 -18.70 23.85
CA LEU A 340 -8.59 -18.57 22.87
C LEU A 340 -7.29 -19.23 23.34
N ARG A 341 -6.92 -19.07 24.62
CA ARG A 341 -5.72 -19.70 25.20
C ARG A 341 -5.81 -21.22 25.29
N SER A 342 -7.01 -21.75 25.51
CA SER A 342 -7.27 -23.18 25.58
C SER A 342 -7.42 -23.84 24.21
N ASP A 343 -7.36 -23.08 23.11
CA ASP A 343 -7.43 -23.65 21.77
C ASP A 343 -6.22 -24.55 21.48
N VAL A 344 -6.46 -25.75 20.96
CA VAL A 344 -5.42 -26.77 20.75
C VAL A 344 -4.40 -26.33 19.71
N VAL A 345 -4.80 -25.51 18.73
CA VAL A 345 -3.95 -25.13 17.59
C VAL A 345 -3.39 -23.72 17.75
N LEU A 346 -4.23 -22.78 18.18
CA LEU A 346 -3.90 -21.35 18.26
C LEU A 346 -3.60 -20.86 19.68
N GLY A 347 -3.78 -21.71 20.70
CA GLY A 347 -3.68 -21.30 22.11
C GLY A 347 -2.33 -20.68 22.46
N ARG A 348 -1.24 -21.25 21.96
CA ARG A 348 0.12 -20.73 22.18
C ARG A 348 0.36 -19.38 21.52
N GLN A 349 -0.18 -19.16 20.32
CA GLN A 349 -0.05 -17.91 19.56
C GLN A 349 -0.82 -16.79 20.27
N TRP A 350 -2.05 -17.08 20.72
CA TRP A 350 -2.84 -16.12 21.50
C TRP A 350 -2.23 -15.82 22.87
N GLU A 351 -1.73 -16.84 23.57
CA GLU A 351 -1.01 -16.65 24.83
C GLU A 351 0.21 -15.75 24.64
N HIS A 352 1.02 -16.02 23.59
CA HIS A 352 2.17 -15.20 23.25
C HIS A 352 1.78 -13.74 22.96
N LEU A 353 0.79 -13.52 22.08
CA LEU A 353 0.35 -12.19 21.70
C LEU A 353 -0.20 -11.40 22.89
N LEU A 354 -0.99 -12.03 23.76
CA LEU A 354 -1.52 -11.41 24.98
C LEU A 354 -0.42 -11.07 25.99
N GLN A 355 0.55 -11.96 26.17
CA GLN A 355 1.69 -11.74 27.06
C GLN A 355 2.56 -10.59 26.53
N LEU A 356 2.87 -10.58 25.24
CA LEU A 356 3.64 -9.53 24.60
C LEU A 356 2.95 -8.17 24.74
N TYR A 357 1.63 -8.13 24.52
CA TYR A 357 0.87 -6.90 24.69
C TYR A 357 0.99 -6.37 26.14
N LYS A 358 0.86 -7.23 27.15
CA LYS A 358 1.01 -6.84 28.56
C LYS A 358 2.41 -6.28 28.85
N GLU A 359 3.46 -6.95 28.38
CA GLU A 359 4.84 -6.47 28.53
C GLU A 359 5.05 -5.09 27.86
N ARG A 360 4.41 -4.87 26.70
CA ARG A 360 4.45 -3.58 25.99
C ARG A 360 3.63 -2.52 26.70
N ASP A 361 2.50 -2.86 27.29
CA ASP A 361 1.69 -1.95 28.09
C ASP A 361 2.46 -1.45 29.31
N GLU A 362 3.06 -2.36 30.07
CA GLU A 362 3.94 -2.02 31.20
C GLU A 362 5.07 -1.08 30.73
N LEU A 363 5.75 -1.42 29.64
CA LEU A 363 6.83 -0.59 29.10
C LEU A 363 6.34 0.80 28.64
N PHE A 364 5.26 0.86 27.87
CA PHE A 364 4.72 2.11 27.34
C PHE A 364 4.12 2.99 28.42
N ASN A 365 3.54 2.43 29.49
CA ASN A 365 2.99 3.19 30.59
C ASN A 365 4.07 3.65 31.57
N THR A 366 5.05 2.81 31.89
CA THR A 366 6.15 3.17 32.80
C THR A 366 7.11 4.18 32.20
N HIS A 367 7.46 4.04 30.91
CA HIS A 367 8.50 4.86 30.29
C HIS A 367 7.99 5.88 29.29
N LEU A 368 6.75 5.73 28.83
CA LEU A 368 6.15 6.58 27.80
C LEU A 368 4.75 7.09 28.18
N PRO A 369 4.45 7.48 29.43
CA PRO A 369 3.09 7.64 29.97
C PRO A 369 2.16 8.47 29.09
N THR A 370 0.90 8.06 29.05
CA THR A 370 -0.10 8.55 28.10
C THR A 370 -0.70 9.89 28.57
N ARG A 371 -0.32 10.96 27.86
CA ARG A 371 -1.11 12.14 27.48
C ARG A 371 -1.71 13.13 28.49
N HIS A 372 -1.69 12.95 29.81
CA HIS A 372 -2.23 13.98 30.73
C HIS A 372 -1.28 14.55 31.77
N ASP A 373 -0.10 13.97 31.94
CA ASP A 373 0.87 14.53 32.87
C ASP A 373 1.87 15.43 32.13
N THR A 374 1.94 16.68 32.59
CA THR A 374 2.97 17.64 32.25
C THR A 374 4.34 17.05 32.56
N ARG A 375 5.11 16.71 31.52
CA ARG A 375 6.38 16.01 31.68
C ARG A 375 7.47 16.99 32.10
N LYS A 376 8.30 16.60 33.06
CA LYS A 376 9.64 17.22 33.18
C LYS A 376 10.48 16.77 31.99
N CYS A 377 11.35 17.66 31.53
CA CYS A 377 12.36 17.30 30.55
C CYS A 377 13.17 16.09 31.06
N PHE A 378 13.47 15.13 30.18
CA PHE A 378 14.26 13.96 30.55
C PHE A 378 15.76 14.27 30.74
N ASN A 379 16.18 15.49 30.38
CA ASN A 379 17.47 16.00 30.81
C ASN A 379 17.37 16.34 32.31
N VAL A 380 18.12 15.61 33.14
CA VAL A 380 18.14 15.77 34.60
C VAL A 380 18.57 17.18 35.04
N GLU A 381 19.26 17.91 34.16
CA GLU A 381 19.69 19.30 34.36
C GLU A 381 18.66 20.32 33.84
N CYS A 382 17.68 19.87 33.06
CA CYS A 382 16.63 20.72 32.52
C CYS A 382 15.40 20.65 33.41
N ASN A 383 15.19 21.71 34.19
CA ASN A 383 14.00 21.85 35.03
C ASN A 383 12.73 22.20 34.23
N ALA A 384 12.80 22.26 32.89
CA ALA A 384 11.65 22.61 32.06
C ALA A 384 10.55 21.56 32.21
N GLN A 385 9.35 22.02 32.54
CA GLN A 385 8.15 21.19 32.61
C GLN A 385 7.24 21.58 31.44
N GLU A 386 6.64 20.59 30.78
CA GLU A 386 5.59 20.84 29.80
C GLU A 386 4.46 21.59 30.52
N HIS A 387 4.09 22.80 30.13
CA HIS A 387 2.94 23.50 30.74
C HIS A 387 1.61 23.08 30.08
N ARG A 388 1.68 22.55 28.86
CA ARG A 388 0.62 21.81 28.16
C ARG A 388 1.24 20.63 27.43
N THR A 389 0.47 19.60 27.11
CA THR A 389 0.96 18.44 26.35
C THR A 389 1.76 18.90 25.13
N ARG A 390 3.07 18.65 25.13
CA ARG A 390 4.03 19.03 24.06
C ARG A 390 4.38 20.52 23.95
N GLN A 391 4.11 21.32 24.98
CA GLN A 391 4.52 22.71 25.06
C GLN A 391 5.34 22.90 26.33
N PHE A 392 6.64 23.14 26.19
CA PHE A 392 7.50 23.58 27.28
C PHE A 392 7.45 25.10 27.36
N GLU A 393 7.42 25.66 28.57
CA GLU A 393 7.78 27.07 28.73
C GLU A 393 9.24 27.22 28.27
N ASP A 394 9.56 28.29 27.54
CA ASP A 394 10.88 28.50 26.91
C ASP A 394 11.34 27.46 25.87
N TRP A 395 10.51 27.25 24.84
CA TRP A 395 10.85 26.41 23.66
C TRP A 395 12.23 26.68 23.04
N LYS A 396 12.73 27.92 23.06
CA LYS A 396 14.07 28.26 22.54
C LYS A 396 15.19 27.59 23.33
N ARG A 397 15.15 27.65 24.66
CA ARG A 397 16.15 27.02 25.54
C ARG A 397 16.09 25.50 25.47
N HIS A 398 14.88 24.94 25.48
CA HIS A 398 14.70 23.49 25.32
C HIS A 398 15.17 22.98 23.94
N LYS A 399 15.04 23.79 22.89
CA LYS A 399 15.51 23.44 21.55
C LYS A 399 17.03 23.33 21.50
N ASP A 400 17.73 24.29 22.11
CA ASP A 400 19.18 24.38 22.10
C ASP A 400 19.83 23.33 23.03
N ASP A 401 19.20 23.02 24.18
CA ASP A 401 19.74 22.08 25.17
C ASP A 401 19.34 20.61 24.94
N CYS A 402 18.25 20.32 24.21
CA CYS A 402 17.67 18.97 24.14
C CYS A 402 17.23 18.49 22.74
N MET A 403 17.08 19.35 21.72
CA MET A 403 16.52 18.97 20.41
C MET A 403 17.53 19.00 19.25
N ASN A 404 18.67 18.32 19.42
CA ASN A 404 19.52 17.95 18.27
C ASN A 404 19.05 16.70 17.51
N MET A 405 17.84 16.16 17.80
CA MET A 405 17.28 15.01 17.05
C MET A 405 16.75 15.36 15.64
N ARG A 406 16.70 16.63 15.23
CA ARG A 406 16.06 17.04 13.97
C ARG A 406 16.99 17.22 12.77
N ASN A 407 18.32 17.19 12.96
CA ASN A 407 19.25 17.58 11.90
C ASN A 407 19.97 16.40 11.21
N GLY A 408 19.53 15.16 11.42
CA GLY A 408 20.20 13.97 10.87
C GLY A 408 19.45 13.21 9.76
N SER A 409 18.19 13.53 9.45
CA SER A 409 17.40 12.79 8.45
C SER A 409 17.15 13.63 7.20
N THR A 410 18.15 13.74 6.33
CA THR A 410 18.07 14.36 5.01
C THR A 410 17.58 13.41 3.90
N SER A 411 17.14 12.18 4.21
CA SER A 411 16.54 11.31 3.18
C SER A 411 15.07 11.66 2.95
N THR A 412 14.82 12.42 1.89
CA THR A 412 13.51 12.80 1.34
C THR A 412 12.76 11.68 0.61
N ALA A 413 13.18 10.42 0.75
CA ALA A 413 12.51 9.27 0.12
C ALA A 413 12.01 8.28 1.17
N ASP A 414 10.72 7.94 1.11
CA ASP A 414 10.08 6.75 1.72
C ASP A 414 10.07 6.60 3.24
N ASN A 415 9.66 7.64 3.96
CA ASN A 415 9.44 7.54 5.41
C ASN A 415 8.01 7.08 5.77
N ASP A 416 7.79 5.76 5.81
CA ASP A 416 6.55 5.12 6.34
C ASP A 416 6.33 5.28 7.86
N LEU A 417 7.30 5.84 8.58
CA LEU A 417 7.24 6.07 10.03
C LEU A 417 7.38 7.55 10.33
N ASN A 418 6.44 8.10 11.10
CA ASN A 418 6.49 9.48 11.52
C ASN A 418 7.49 9.68 12.68
N ALA A 419 7.90 10.94 12.92
CA ALA A 419 8.90 11.28 13.94
C ALA A 419 8.55 10.79 15.36
N ARG A 420 7.26 10.60 15.68
CA ARG A 420 6.83 10.05 16.99
C ARG A 420 7.13 8.56 17.09
N GLU A 421 6.94 7.82 16.00
CA GLU A 421 7.20 6.39 15.96
C GLU A 421 8.69 6.11 16.04
N ILE A 422 9.50 6.86 15.29
CA ILE A 422 10.97 6.81 15.37
C ILE A 422 11.44 7.08 16.81
N LYS A 423 10.91 8.14 17.46
CA LYS A 423 11.25 8.44 18.86
C LYS A 423 10.86 7.30 19.80
N GLY A 424 9.67 6.71 19.64
CA GLY A 424 9.23 5.57 20.46
C GLY A 424 10.12 4.34 20.30
N LEU A 425 10.54 4.03 19.08
CA LEU A 425 11.46 2.94 18.77
C LEU A 425 12.84 3.17 19.38
N VAL A 426 13.39 4.38 19.29
CA VAL A 426 14.67 4.73 19.91
C VAL A 426 14.60 4.60 21.44
N GLN A 427 13.50 5.05 22.05
CA GLN A 427 13.32 4.93 23.50
C GLN A 427 13.22 3.46 23.95
N LEU A 428 12.52 2.63 23.17
CA LEU A 428 12.45 1.19 23.40
C LEU A 428 13.83 0.53 23.28
N ALA A 429 14.56 0.84 22.20
CA ALA A 429 15.91 0.35 21.94
C ALA A 429 16.88 0.68 23.08
N MET A 430 16.90 1.93 23.53
CA MET A 430 17.76 2.37 24.64
C MET A 430 17.41 1.68 25.96
N HIS A 431 16.12 1.50 26.24
CA HIS A 431 15.70 0.76 27.44
C HIS A 431 16.20 -0.69 27.41
N GLN A 432 16.03 -1.38 26.29
CA GLN A 432 16.51 -2.75 26.12
C GLN A 432 18.04 -2.85 26.18
N ALA A 433 18.76 -1.81 25.72
CA ALA A 433 20.22 -1.75 25.73
C ALA A 433 20.81 -1.42 27.10
N ARG A 434 20.06 -0.76 27.98
CA ARG A 434 20.57 -0.19 29.23
C ARG A 434 21.35 -1.18 30.11
N PRO A 435 20.88 -2.42 30.35
CA PRO A 435 21.64 -3.38 31.18
C PRO A 435 22.99 -3.74 30.56
N LEU A 436 23.03 -3.91 29.23
CA LEU A 436 24.23 -4.27 28.49
C LEU A 436 25.21 -3.09 28.42
N VAL A 437 24.70 -1.87 28.18
CA VAL A 437 25.51 -0.65 28.17
C VAL A 437 26.14 -0.44 29.54
N ASN A 438 25.40 -0.57 30.63
CA ASN A 438 25.94 -0.46 31.98
C ASN A 438 27.04 -1.49 32.25
N GLN A 439 26.81 -2.76 31.90
CA GLN A 439 27.81 -3.82 32.02
C GLN A 439 29.11 -3.53 31.23
N ILE A 440 28.98 -2.95 30.04
CA ILE A 440 30.10 -2.61 29.14
C ILE A 440 30.87 -1.38 29.65
N LEU A 441 30.15 -0.39 30.21
CA LEU A 441 30.72 0.80 30.83
C LEU A 441 31.46 0.46 32.12
N ASP A 442 30.93 -0.46 32.93
CA ASP A 442 31.57 -0.93 34.16
C ASP A 442 32.90 -1.68 33.89
N GLN A 443 33.15 -2.10 32.64
CA GLN A 443 34.29 -2.92 32.26
C GLN A 443 35.40 -2.17 31.49
N ARG A 444 35.18 -0.95 30.98
CA ARG A 444 36.23 -0.23 30.23
C ARG A 444 36.19 1.29 30.44
N ASP A 445 37.37 1.87 30.60
CA ASP A 445 37.58 3.30 30.91
C ASP A 445 37.46 4.26 29.71
N ALA A 446 37.25 3.76 28.48
CA ALA A 446 37.27 4.61 27.29
C ALA A 446 36.27 4.14 26.22
N TYR A 447 35.22 4.95 25.99
CA TYR A 447 34.34 4.84 24.83
C TYR A 447 34.08 6.22 24.24
N THR A 448 34.04 6.29 22.91
CA THR A 448 33.84 7.51 22.12
C THR A 448 32.43 7.61 21.55
N ASP A 449 31.81 6.48 21.16
CA ASP A 449 30.41 6.37 20.75
C ASP A 449 29.87 4.95 21.06
N VAL A 450 28.64 4.85 21.57
CA VAL A 450 27.91 3.58 21.68
C VAL A 450 26.99 3.50 20.48
N VAL A 451 27.34 2.65 19.52
CA VAL A 451 26.40 2.29 18.45
C VAL A 451 25.53 1.16 18.99
N VAL A 452 24.24 1.39 19.20
CA VAL A 452 23.29 0.33 19.53
C VAL A 452 22.66 -0.16 18.24
N HIS A 453 23.15 -1.27 17.71
CA HIS A 453 22.42 -1.96 16.64
C HIS A 453 21.32 -2.79 17.27
N VAL A 454 20.08 -2.37 17.12
CA VAL A 454 18.91 -3.18 17.42
C VAL A 454 18.51 -3.92 16.15
N ARG A 455 18.81 -5.21 16.12
CA ARG A 455 18.21 -6.13 15.14
C ARG A 455 17.02 -6.80 15.79
N TYR A 456 15.83 -6.49 15.32
CA TYR A 456 14.68 -7.33 15.58
C TYR A 456 14.84 -8.55 14.67
N GLN A 457 15.28 -9.69 15.23
CA GLN A 457 15.49 -10.97 14.52
C GLN A 457 14.58 -12.05 15.11
N ASP A 458 13.56 -12.52 14.37
CA ASP A 458 12.63 -13.62 14.70
C ASP A 458 12.15 -13.65 16.16
N SER A 459 12.09 -12.49 16.84
CA SER A 459 12.07 -12.43 18.31
C SER A 459 10.66 -12.52 18.90
N PHE A 460 9.64 -12.57 18.04
CA PHE A 460 8.23 -12.60 18.42
C PHE A 460 7.53 -13.87 17.94
N ALA A 461 8.29 -14.88 17.50
CA ALA A 461 7.74 -16.17 17.18
C ALA A 461 7.38 -16.97 18.46
N PRO A 462 6.27 -17.73 18.47
CA PRO A 462 5.91 -18.57 19.60
C PRO A 462 7.05 -19.51 20.03
N GLY A 463 7.42 -19.47 21.32
CA GLY A 463 8.46 -20.32 21.88
C GLY A 463 9.86 -19.70 21.96
N LYS A 464 10.09 -18.49 21.41
CA LYS A 464 11.31 -17.73 21.70
C LYS A 464 11.16 -16.96 23.02
N LYS A 465 12.16 -17.06 23.89
CA LYS A 465 12.19 -16.32 25.17
C LYS A 465 12.51 -14.86 24.89
N GLY A 466 11.46 -14.05 24.80
CA GLY A 466 11.54 -12.59 24.84
C GLY A 466 11.89 -11.94 23.51
N SER A 467 11.53 -10.66 23.45
CA SER A 467 11.91 -9.72 22.40
C SER A 467 13.42 -9.45 22.42
N ASN A 468 14.22 -10.45 22.06
CA ASN A 468 15.66 -10.32 21.92
C ASN A 468 15.97 -9.45 20.69
N ALA A 469 15.83 -8.13 20.86
CA ALA A 469 16.68 -7.20 20.18
C ALA A 469 18.11 -7.71 20.34
N LYS A 470 18.73 -8.17 19.25
CA LYS A 470 20.18 -8.38 19.29
C LYS A 470 20.77 -6.98 19.35
N ILE A 471 21.42 -6.67 20.47
CA ILE A 471 22.03 -5.38 20.72
C ILE A 471 23.53 -5.54 20.52
N GLU A 472 24.02 -5.09 19.38
CA GLU A 472 25.46 -5.03 19.13
C GLU A 472 25.94 -3.63 19.52
N VAL A 473 26.86 -3.56 20.48
CA VAL A 473 27.55 -2.32 20.86
C VAL A 473 28.89 -2.30 20.15
N THR A 474 29.03 -1.50 19.10
CA THR A 474 30.32 -1.28 18.44
C THR A 474 30.89 0.06 18.87
N GLY A 475 32.09 0.05 19.47
CA GLY A 475 32.85 1.27 19.72
C GLY A 475 33.55 1.72 18.44
N ASN A 476 33.44 3.01 18.11
CA ASN A 476 34.17 3.56 16.98
C ASN A 476 35.60 3.92 17.44
N ASN A 477 36.58 3.08 17.10
CA ASN A 477 37.98 3.29 17.51
C ASN A 477 38.70 4.40 16.72
N ASP A 478 38.07 4.95 15.67
CA ASP A 478 38.72 5.85 14.70
C ASP A 478 38.63 7.34 15.04
N LEU A 479 38.04 7.70 16.19
CA LEU A 479 38.07 9.07 16.69
C LEU A 479 39.02 9.15 17.89
N GLU A 480 40.14 9.85 17.71
CA GLU A 480 41.01 10.33 18.80
C GLU A 480 40.22 11.32 19.70
N ALA A 481 39.24 10.83 20.45
CA ALA A 481 38.52 11.64 21.42
C ALA A 481 39.13 11.39 22.80
N ARG A 482 39.71 12.46 23.35
CA ARG A 482 40.19 12.55 24.73
C ARG A 482 39.09 12.04 25.66
N ALA A 483 39.44 11.16 26.60
CA ALA A 483 38.54 10.72 27.67
C ALA A 483 37.99 11.96 28.41
N ILE A 484 36.72 12.31 28.15
CA ILE A 484 36.05 13.38 28.88
C ILE A 484 35.51 12.75 30.15
N SER A 485 36.20 12.96 31.27
CA SER A 485 35.93 12.36 32.57
C SER A 485 34.66 12.86 33.29
N ASN A 486 33.62 13.29 32.54
CA ASN A 486 32.36 13.83 33.04
C ASN A 486 31.23 13.75 31.99
N LEU A 487 31.11 12.63 31.27
CA LEU A 487 30.05 12.47 30.27
C LEU A 487 28.69 12.24 30.94
N LYS A 488 27.92 13.33 31.15
CA LYS A 488 26.49 13.27 31.53
C LYS A 488 25.59 12.76 30.40
N SER A 489 26.08 12.80 29.17
CA SER A 489 25.41 12.29 27.98
C SER A 489 26.42 11.71 27.00
N MET A 490 26.18 10.50 26.49
CA MET A 490 26.99 9.89 25.45
C MET A 490 26.32 10.04 24.07
N PRO A 491 27.04 10.48 23.04
CA PRO A 491 26.57 10.30 21.67
C PRO A 491 26.35 8.80 21.40
N CYS A 492 25.17 8.50 20.87
CA CYS A 492 24.71 7.15 20.60
C CYS A 492 24.18 7.08 19.16
N ILE A 493 24.56 6.05 18.44
CA ILE A 493 24.05 5.79 17.11
C ILE A 493 23.14 4.57 17.22
N VAL A 494 21.84 4.76 17.09
CA VAL A 494 20.90 3.63 17.10
C VAL A 494 20.69 3.18 15.66
N LYS A 495 21.21 2.01 15.33
CA LYS A 495 20.88 1.32 14.09
C LYS A 495 19.68 0.42 14.34
N ILE A 496 18.61 0.57 13.58
CA ILE A 496 17.42 -0.26 13.68
C ILE A 496 17.31 -1.03 12.38
N THR A 497 17.52 -2.34 12.42
CA THR A 497 17.17 -3.20 11.30
C THR A 497 15.82 -3.81 11.58
N TYR A 498 14.84 -3.45 10.76
CA TYR A 498 13.51 -4.04 10.83
C TYR A 498 13.56 -5.43 10.19
N LEU A 499 12.93 -6.42 10.84
CA LEU A 499 12.88 -7.78 10.33
C LEU A 499 12.20 -7.84 8.95
N TRP A 500 11.12 -7.07 8.81
CA TRP A 500 10.21 -7.22 7.70
C TRP A 500 10.84 -6.81 6.36
N ASN A 501 11.58 -5.70 6.30
CA ASN A 501 12.19 -5.21 5.05
C ASN A 501 13.73 -5.29 5.02
N SER A 502 14.37 -5.77 6.10
CA SER A 502 15.83 -5.75 6.27
C SER A 502 16.47 -4.36 6.12
N ASN A 503 15.68 -3.29 6.06
CA ASN A 503 16.20 -1.94 5.95
C ASN A 503 16.83 -1.54 7.28
N GLU A 504 18.08 -1.12 7.21
CA GLU A 504 18.79 -0.54 8.35
C GLU A 504 18.52 0.98 8.38
N ARG A 505 17.99 1.46 9.50
CA ARG A 505 17.88 2.90 9.76
C ARG A 505 18.89 3.30 10.80
N THR A 506 19.67 4.32 10.50
CA THR A 506 20.62 4.91 11.43
C THR A 506 20.03 6.18 12.03
N VAL A 507 19.86 6.20 13.35
CA VAL A 507 19.38 7.37 14.08
C VAL A 507 20.50 7.84 15.01
N HIS A 508 20.97 9.06 14.78
CA HIS A 508 21.91 9.71 15.68
C HIS A 508 21.13 10.33 16.84
N CYS A 509 21.46 9.94 18.07
CA CYS A 509 20.89 10.54 19.27
C CYS A 509 22.00 10.79 20.32
N LYS A 510 21.70 11.62 21.31
CA LYS A 510 22.49 11.68 22.55
C LYS A 510 21.69 10.93 23.60
N THR A 511 22.26 9.88 24.17
CA THR A 511 21.65 9.16 25.29
C THR A 511 22.31 9.62 26.58
N PHE A 512 21.52 9.91 27.60
CA PHE A 512 22.02 10.23 28.94
C PHE A 512 22.18 8.90 29.69
N ILE A 513 23.31 8.70 30.37
CA ILE A 513 23.59 7.47 31.13
C ILE A 513 22.71 7.42 32.37
#